data_AF-A0A7H1M8D7-F1
#
_entry.id   AF-A0A7H1M8D7-F1
#
_cell.length_a   1.000
_cell.length_b   1.000
_cell.length_c   1.000
_cell.angle_alpha   90.00
_cell.angle_beta   90.00
_cell.angle_gamma   90.00
#
_symmetry.space_group_name_H-M   'P 1'
#
loop_
_entity.id
_entity.type
_entity.pdbx_description
1 polymer ?
#
loop_
_entity_poly.entity_id
_entity_poly.type
_entity_poly.pdbx_seq_one_letter_code
_entity_poly.pdbx_strand_id
1 'polypeptide(L)' 'MPASAAYRMNAFPAFIGRLKAGKKPPKLIIVAIMRKLVTIAFYILKKQTEYDKTRYGLTT' A
#
# COMPACT_ATOMS: atom_id res chain seq x y z
N MET A 1 -9.47 8.86 -5.55
CA MET A 1 -9.37 7.42 -5.21
C MET A 1 -8.06 7.15 -4.44
N PRO A 2 -8.10 6.53 -3.25
CA PRO A 2 -6.95 6.41 -2.36
C PRO A 2 -5.82 5.51 -2.89
N ALA A 3 -6.13 4.42 -3.58
CA ALA A 3 -5.09 3.54 -4.14
C ALA A 3 -4.37 4.11 -5.36
N SER A 4 -5.06 4.87 -6.20
CA SER A 4 -4.40 5.58 -7.31
C SER A 4 -3.48 6.68 -6.77
N ALA A 5 -3.86 7.35 -5.68
CA ALA A 5 -3.01 8.34 -5.00
C ALA A 5 -1.76 7.66 -4.41
N ALA A 6 -1.92 6.56 -3.67
CA ALA A 6 -0.81 5.80 -3.09
C ALA A 6 0.15 5.22 -4.15
N TYR A 7 -0.37 4.82 -5.32
CA TYR A 7 0.46 4.39 -6.45
C TYR A 7 1.29 5.55 -7.04
N ARG A 8 0.67 6.73 -7.22
CA ARG A 8 1.37 7.94 -7.73
C ARG A 8 2.42 8.45 -6.76
N MET A 9 2.14 8.41 -5.48
CA MET A 9 3.06 8.82 -4.40
C MET A 9 4.17 7.79 -4.13
N ASN A 10 4.16 6.63 -4.83
CA ASN A 10 5.05 5.50 -4.55
C ASN A 10 5.11 5.15 -3.05
N ALA A 11 3.97 5.21 -2.35
CA ALA A 11 3.89 5.00 -0.90
C ALA A 11 4.41 3.62 -0.43
N PHE A 12 4.52 2.65 -1.35
CA PHE A 12 5.10 1.34 -1.08
C PHE A 12 6.12 0.98 -2.17
N PRO A 13 7.32 1.60 -2.19
CA PRO A 13 8.22 1.54 -3.33
C PRO A 13 8.74 0.12 -3.59
N ALA A 14 9.12 -0.61 -2.53
CA ALA A 14 9.57 -2.00 -2.64
C ALA A 14 8.45 -2.94 -3.14
N PHE A 15 7.20 -2.71 -2.72
CA PHE A 15 6.06 -3.53 -3.12
C PHE A 15 5.68 -3.28 -4.59
N ILE A 16 5.62 -2.01 -4.99
CA ILE A 16 5.35 -1.62 -6.37
C ILE A 16 6.49 -2.10 -7.29
N GLY A 17 7.75 -1.99 -6.85
CA GLY A 17 8.92 -2.48 -7.60
C GLY A 17 8.84 -3.96 -7.92
N ARG A 18 8.49 -4.81 -6.95
CA ARG A 18 8.29 -6.26 -7.17
C ARG A 18 7.16 -6.54 -8.17
N LEU A 19 6.05 -5.81 -8.10
CA LEU A 19 4.91 -6.00 -9.00
C LEU A 19 5.22 -5.54 -10.44
N LYS A 20 5.99 -4.45 -10.58
CA LYS A 20 6.50 -3.97 -11.88
C LYS A 20 7.52 -4.94 -12.48
N ALA A 21 8.45 -5.47 -11.67
CA ALA A 21 9.41 -6.48 -12.11
C ALA A 21 8.71 -7.74 -12.63
N GLY A 22 7.59 -8.12 -12.01
CA GLY A 22 6.71 -9.20 -12.49
C GLY A 22 5.84 -8.85 -13.69
N LYS A 23 6.07 -7.72 -14.37
CA LYS A 23 5.31 -7.23 -15.54
C LYS A 23 3.79 -7.19 -15.34
N LYS A 24 3.32 -6.96 -14.10
CA LYS A 24 1.89 -6.95 -13.82
C LYS A 24 1.22 -5.69 -14.39
N PRO A 25 0.02 -5.79 -14.97
CA PRO A 25 -0.71 -4.62 -15.47
C PRO A 25 -1.03 -3.63 -14.34
N PRO A 26 -1.05 -2.31 -14.62
CA PRO A 26 -1.23 -1.27 -13.59
C PRO A 26 -2.49 -1.45 -12.74
N LYS A 27 -3.59 -1.93 -13.33
CA LYS A 27 -4.84 -2.21 -12.61
C LYS A 27 -4.63 -3.22 -11.47
N LEU A 28 -3.85 -4.29 -11.70
CA LEU A 28 -3.55 -5.27 -10.66
C LEU A 28 -2.66 -4.70 -9.56
N ILE A 29 -1.75 -3.78 -9.90
CA ILE A 29 -0.91 -3.10 -8.92
C ILE A 29 -1.78 -2.23 -8.00
N ILE A 30 -2.72 -1.47 -8.57
CA ILE A 30 -3.66 -0.63 -7.81
C ILE A 30 -4.54 -1.48 -6.88
N VAL A 31 -5.07 -2.62 -7.36
CA VAL A 31 -5.86 -3.56 -6.54
C VAL A 31 -5.03 -4.15 -5.40
N ALA A 32 -3.76 -4.51 -5.67
CA ALA A 32 -2.85 -5.02 -4.65
C ALA A 32 -2.54 -3.96 -3.58
N ILE A 33 -2.37 -2.70 -3.97
CA ILE A 33 -2.22 -1.56 -3.04
C ILE A 33 -3.50 -1.40 -2.21
N MET A 34 -4.69 -1.46 -2.83
CA MET A 34 -5.97 -1.40 -2.09
C MET A 34 -6.06 -2.48 -1.02
N ARG A 35 -5.76 -3.74 -1.36
CA ARG A 35 -5.79 -4.83 -0.37
C ARG A 35 -4.86 -4.55 0.80
N LYS A 36 -3.65 -4.06 0.55
CA LYS A 36 -2.70 -3.71 1.61
C LYS A 36 -3.24 -2.59 2.51
N LEU A 37 -3.84 -1.55 1.94
CA LEU A 37 -4.44 -0.44 2.70
C LEU A 37 -5.63 -0.90 3.56
N VAL A 38 -6.50 -1.75 3.01
CA VAL A 38 -7.66 -2.29 3.76
C VAL A 38 -7.19 -3.13 4.95
N THR A 39 -6.17 -3.97 4.77
CA THR A 39 -5.61 -4.76 5.88
C THR A 39 -5.06 -3.86 6.98
N ILE A 40 -4.34 -2.79 6.63
CA ILE A 40 -3.82 -1.81 7.59
C ILE A 40 -4.97 -1.15 8.36
N ALA A 41 -5.97 -0.62 7.65
CA ALA A 41 -7.12 0.03 8.27
C ALA A 41 -7.89 -0.92 9.20
N PHE A 42 -8.06 -2.18 8.79
CA PHE A 42 -8.71 -3.20 9.61
C PHE A 42 -7.92 -3.51 10.89
N TYR A 43 -6.60 -3.59 10.80
CA TYR A 43 -5.75 -3.79 12.00
C TYR A 43 -5.81 -2.60 12.96
N ILE A 44 -5.77 -1.37 12.46
CA ILE A 44 -5.91 -0.15 13.28
C ILE A 44 -7.26 -0.16 13.99
N LEU A 45 -8.34 -0.39 13.24
CA LEU A 45 -9.70 -0.37 13.77
C LEU A 45 -9.92 -1.47 14.83
N LYS A 46 -9.38 -2.66 14.61
CA LYS A 46 -9.55 -3.79 15.53
C LYS A 46 -8.68 -3.69 16.78
N LYS A 47 -7.45 -3.19 16.67
CA LYS A 47 -6.52 -3.09 17.81
C LYS A 47 -6.59 -1.75 18.55
N GLN A 48 -7.28 -0.76 17.98
CA GLN A 48 -7.26 0.64 18.45
C GLN A 48 -5.84 1.19 18.68
N THR A 49 -4.87 0.66 17.93
CA THR A 49 -3.48 1.08 18.00
C THR A 49 -3.22 2.18 16.98
N GLU A 50 -2.36 3.13 17.32
CA GLU A 50 -1.94 4.18 16.41
C GLU A 50 -1.27 3.63 15.14
N TYR A 51 -1.40 4.40 14.06
CA TYR A 51 -0.80 4.05 12.79
C TYR A 51 0.72 4.25 12.81
N ASP A 52 1.46 3.15 12.91
CA ASP A 52 2.91 3.18 12.84
C ASP A 52 3.40 3.23 11.38
N LYS A 53 3.87 4.41 10.95
CA LYS A 53 4.40 4.67 9.61
C LYS A 53 5.69 3.89 9.31
N THR A 54 6.51 3.62 10.32
CA THR A 54 7.82 2.95 10.17
C THR A 54 7.65 1.49 9.78
N ARG A 55 6.62 0.84 10.33
CA ARG A 55 6.28 -0.57 10.07
C ARG A 55 5.90 -0.85 8.62
N TYR A 56 5.44 0.16 7.88
CA TYR A 56 4.95 0.01 6.51
C TYR A 56 5.88 0.61 5.43
N GLY A 57 7.01 1.18 5.83
CA GLY A 57 8.03 1.72 4.92
C GLY A 57 7.55 2.91 4.11
N LEU A 58 6.64 3.72 4.68
CA LEU A 58 6.29 5.02 4.12
C LEU A 58 7.49 5.97 4.34
N THR A 59 8.33 6.11 3.32
CA THR A 59 9.29 7.21 3.28
C THR A 59 8.50 8.51 3.11
N THR A 60 8.76 9.47 4.01
CA THR A 60 8.13 10.79 4.09
C THR A 60 8.12 11.52 2.76
#